data_AF-A0A3R9FBQ1-F1
#
_entry.id   AF-A0A3R9FBQ1-F1
#
_cell.length_a   1.000
_cell.length_b   1.000
_cell.length_c   1.000
_cell.angle_alpha   90.00
_cell.angle_beta   90.00
_cell.angle_gamma   90.00
#
_symmetry.space_group_name_H-M   'P 1'
#
loop_
_entity.id
_entity.type
_entity.pdbx_description
1 polymer ?
#
loop_
_entity_poly.entity_id
_entity_poly.type
_entity_poly.pdbx_seq_one_letter_code
_entity_poly.pdbx_strand_id
1 'polypeptide(L)'
;MASILVSSSENYSGKSSICSGFGLILKERGKSVGYMKPVGNLLVDVDGVLSDEDAEQMRNLLSLETPRSCITPIMLTENLINDALLGVEKHLEETLKQAYSEVSRSKDMVLIEGEGGIGSGAMYNLSDPQVASILDSKILLITRFDSVSAVDRILCDIELIDDRNMLSGIILNEVEEDKLGMVRDMVVPFLEKKG
;
A
#
# COMPACT_ATOMS: atom_id res chain seq x y z
N MET A 1 18.48 0.18 0.72
CA MET A 1 17.29 1.01 0.47
C MET A 1 16.16 0.43 1.30
N ALA A 2 15.34 1.27 1.94
CA ALA A 2 14.15 0.82 2.66
C ALA A 2 12.89 0.98 1.79
N SER A 3 11.91 0.10 1.99
CA SER A 3 10.57 0.23 1.43
C SER A 3 9.52 -0.04 2.48
N ILE A 4 8.39 0.65 2.34
CA ILE A 4 7.21 0.42 3.17
C ILE A 4 5.98 0.35 2.28
N LEU A 5 5.22 -0.71 2.46
CA LEU A 5 3.92 -0.91 1.86
C LEU A 5 2.89 -0.38 2.84
N VAL A 6 2.18 0.65 2.42
CA VAL A 6 1.10 1.29 3.14
C VAL A 6 -0.18 0.52 2.79
N SER A 7 -0.58 -0.37 3.70
CA SER A 7 -1.74 -1.26 3.58
C SER A 7 -2.90 -0.74 4.42
N SER A 8 -4.07 -1.38 4.34
CA SER A 8 -5.16 -1.06 5.25
C SER A 8 -6.16 -2.19 5.48
N SER A 9 -6.91 -2.10 6.58
CA SER A 9 -8.03 -2.98 6.90
C SER A 9 -9.25 -2.77 6.01
N GLU A 10 -9.38 -1.59 5.39
CA GLU A 10 -10.53 -1.23 4.57
C GLU A 10 -10.22 -0.18 3.49
N ASN A 11 -11.14 -0.06 2.53
CA ASN A 11 -11.12 1.01 1.53
C ASN A 11 -11.27 2.39 2.20
N TYR A 12 -10.70 3.42 1.57
CA TYR A 12 -10.82 4.81 2.00
C TYR A 12 -10.32 5.10 3.44
N SER A 13 -9.35 4.32 3.90
CA SER A 13 -8.71 4.42 5.22
C SER A 13 -7.66 5.52 5.35
N GLY A 14 -7.32 6.21 4.26
CA GLY A 14 -6.32 7.31 4.24
C GLY A 14 -4.92 6.91 3.75
N LYS A 15 -4.75 5.74 3.11
CA LYS A 15 -3.47 5.28 2.53
C LYS A 15 -2.77 6.34 1.69
N SER A 16 -3.44 6.87 0.68
CA SER A 16 -2.88 7.85 -0.26
C SER A 16 -2.48 9.16 0.44
N SER A 17 -3.25 9.59 1.45
CA SER A 17 -2.91 10.76 2.27
C SER A 17 -1.67 10.52 3.13
N ILE A 18 -1.53 9.33 3.72
CA ILE A 18 -0.33 8.94 4.47
C ILE A 18 0.88 8.83 3.55
N CYS A 19 0.75 8.21 2.37
CA CYS A 19 1.80 8.20 1.35
C CYS A 19 2.22 9.62 0.95
N SER A 20 1.26 10.51 0.73
CA SER A 20 1.50 11.92 0.36
C SER A 20 2.28 12.65 1.46
N GLY A 21 1.80 12.56 2.70
CA GLY A 21 2.43 13.21 3.85
C GLY A 21 3.83 12.68 4.11
N PHE A 22 4.02 11.37 4.10
CA PHE A 22 5.34 10.75 4.29
C PHE A 22 6.29 11.13 3.16
N GLY A 23 5.84 11.09 1.91
CA GLY A 23 6.66 11.45 0.76
C GLY A 23 7.15 12.89 0.83
N LEU A 24 6.28 13.83 1.19
CA LEU A 24 6.63 15.25 1.37
C LEU A 24 7.61 15.44 2.54
N ILE A 25 7.33 14.88 3.71
CA ILE A 25 8.19 15.00 4.90
C ILE A 25 9.59 14.42 4.61
N LEU A 26 9.67 13.29 3.91
CA LEU A 26 10.95 12.68 3.54
C LEU A 26 11.73 13.56 2.56
N LYS A 27 11.05 14.14 1.55
CA LYS A 27 11.68 15.10 0.63
C LYS A 27 12.17 16.35 1.33
N GLU A 28 11.39 16.92 2.26
CA GLU A 28 11.80 18.07 3.08
C GLU A 28 13.03 17.76 3.94
N ARG A 29 13.18 16.49 4.36
CA ARG A 29 14.36 15.98 5.07
C ARG A 29 15.52 15.59 4.14
N GLY A 30 15.46 15.97 2.86
CA GLY A 30 16.51 15.74 1.88
C GLY A 30 16.64 14.29 1.42
N LYS A 31 15.61 13.45 1.60
CA LYS A 31 15.59 12.06 1.12
C LYS A 31 15.07 11.97 -0.31
N SER A 32 15.70 11.10 -1.09
CA SER A 32 15.20 10.69 -2.40
C SER A 32 14.09 9.64 -2.22
N VAL A 33 12.89 9.99 -2.68
CA VAL A 33 11.68 9.15 -2.52
C VAL A 33 11.28 8.55 -3.86
N GLY A 34 10.98 7.27 -3.87
CA GLY A 34 10.23 6.57 -4.91
C GLY A 34 8.80 6.31 -4.44
N TYR A 35 7.88 6.16 -5.38
CA TYR A 35 6.50 5.76 -5.10
C TYR A 35 6.05 4.73 -6.12
N MET A 36 5.26 3.78 -5.65
CA MET A 36 4.68 2.73 -6.47
C MET A 36 3.24 2.47 -6.02
N LYS A 37 2.34 2.28 -6.97
CA LYS A 37 1.01 1.71 -6.74
C LYS A 37 0.94 0.42 -7.55
N PRO A 38 1.26 -0.75 -6.96
CA PRO A 38 1.46 -2.01 -7.68
C PRO A 38 0.31 -2.39 -8.61
N VAL A 39 -0.92 -2.15 -8.14
CA VAL A 39 -2.15 -2.38 -8.89
C VAL A 39 -2.96 -1.08 -8.96
N GLY A 40 -3.13 -0.54 -10.17
CA GLY A 40 -3.97 0.63 -10.43
C GLY A 40 -5.43 0.23 -10.60
N ASN A 41 -6.33 0.95 -9.93
CA ASN A 41 -7.77 0.67 -9.89
C ASN A 41 -8.65 1.84 -10.33
N LEU A 42 -8.14 3.07 -10.37
CA LEU A 42 -8.82 4.25 -10.89
C LEU A 42 -8.27 4.61 -12.26
N LEU A 43 -8.66 3.83 -13.27
CA LEU A 43 -8.08 3.92 -14.60
C LEU A 43 -8.53 5.17 -15.36
N VAL A 44 -7.57 5.95 -15.84
CA VAL A 44 -7.77 7.20 -16.58
C VAL A 44 -6.88 7.26 -17.82
N ASP A 45 -7.29 8.02 -18.84
CA ASP A 45 -6.43 8.34 -19.97
C ASP A 45 -5.68 9.65 -19.68
N VAL A 46 -4.34 9.57 -19.73
CA VAL A 46 -3.47 10.75 -19.61
C VAL A 46 -2.58 10.80 -20.84
N ASP A 47 -2.85 11.76 -21.72
CA ASP A 47 -2.13 11.96 -22.98
C ASP A 47 -2.10 10.70 -23.88
N GLY A 48 -3.18 9.93 -23.91
CA GLY A 48 -3.29 8.69 -24.68
C GLY A 48 -2.65 7.47 -24.00
N VAL A 49 -2.27 7.58 -22.73
CA VAL A 49 -1.70 6.48 -21.93
C VAL A 49 -2.65 6.12 -20.80
N LEU A 50 -3.09 4.87 -20.79
CA LEU A 50 -3.86 4.31 -19.67
C LEU A 50 -3.01 4.35 -18.40
N SER A 51 -3.50 5.08 -17.40
CA SER A 51 -2.81 5.38 -16.15
C SER A 51 -3.77 5.19 -14.97
N ASP A 52 -3.26 5.31 -13.73
CA ASP A 52 -4.08 5.35 -12.52
C ASP A 52 -4.12 6.78 -11.95
N GLU A 53 -5.31 7.24 -11.58
CA GLU A 53 -5.53 8.62 -11.14
C GLU A 53 -4.74 8.97 -9.87
N ASP A 54 -4.75 8.10 -8.85
CA ASP A 54 -4.02 8.35 -7.60
C ASP A 54 -2.51 8.35 -7.84
N ALA A 55 -2.03 7.43 -8.69
CA ALA A 55 -0.62 7.35 -9.04
C ALA A 55 -0.15 8.62 -9.77
N GLU A 56 -0.98 9.20 -10.65
CA GLU A 56 -0.67 10.47 -11.31
C GLU A 56 -0.65 11.65 -10.34
N GLN A 57 -1.60 11.71 -9.41
CA GLN A 57 -1.60 12.74 -8.37
C GLN A 57 -0.33 12.66 -7.51
N MET A 58 0.05 11.45 -7.08
CA MET A 58 1.26 11.25 -6.28
C MET A 58 2.53 11.56 -7.07
N ARG A 59 2.61 11.13 -8.33
CA ARG A 59 3.72 11.44 -9.22
C ARG A 59 3.93 12.95 -9.36
N ASN A 60 2.85 13.70 -9.54
CA ASN A 60 2.91 15.17 -9.63
C ASN A 60 3.32 15.78 -8.29
N LEU A 61 2.69 15.37 -7.19
CA LEU A 61 2.96 15.87 -5.83
C LEU A 61 4.44 15.68 -5.43
N LEU A 62 4.98 14.49 -5.70
CA LEU A 62 6.35 14.14 -5.37
C LEU A 62 7.34 14.47 -6.50
N SER A 63 6.88 15.05 -7.60
CA SER A 63 7.69 15.43 -8.78
C SER A 63 8.54 14.25 -9.29
N LEU A 64 7.92 13.08 -9.45
CA LEU A 64 8.60 11.86 -9.85
C LEU A 64 8.81 11.81 -11.37
N GLU A 65 10.03 11.51 -11.77
CA GLU A 65 10.42 11.31 -13.17
C GLU A 65 10.30 9.83 -13.61
N THR A 66 10.00 8.93 -12.67
CA THR A 66 9.82 7.51 -12.95
C THR A 66 8.70 7.30 -13.97
N PRO A 67 8.88 6.42 -14.97
CA PRO A 67 7.83 6.13 -15.95
C PRO A 67 6.54 5.63 -15.31
N ARG A 68 5.39 6.02 -15.86
CA ARG A 68 4.05 5.64 -15.37
C ARG A 68 3.88 4.12 -15.27
N SER A 69 4.36 3.40 -16.29
CA SER A 69 4.34 1.93 -16.32
C SER A 69 5.20 1.27 -15.25
N CYS A 70 6.13 2.00 -14.63
CA CYS A 70 6.90 1.51 -13.49
C CYS A 70 6.23 1.86 -12.16
N ILE A 71 5.56 3.02 -12.06
CA ILE A 71 4.80 3.41 -10.87
C ILE A 71 3.58 2.50 -10.70
N THR A 72 2.87 2.23 -11.80
CA THR A 72 1.67 1.39 -11.84
C THR A 72 1.81 0.34 -12.94
N PRO A 73 2.49 -0.78 -12.65
CA PRO A 73 2.79 -1.78 -13.68
C PRO A 73 1.63 -2.69 -14.03
N ILE A 74 0.62 -2.80 -13.15
CA ILE A 74 -0.51 -3.71 -13.32
C ILE A 74 -1.79 -2.89 -13.20
N MET A 75 -2.64 -2.98 -14.22
CA MET A 75 -3.91 -2.26 -14.29
C MET A 75 -5.07 -3.24 -14.03
N LEU A 76 -5.93 -2.90 -13.08
CA LEU A 76 -7.13 -3.67 -12.73
C LEU A 76 -8.21 -3.51 -13.82
N THR A 77 -7.99 -4.21 -14.93
CA THR A 77 -8.92 -4.26 -16.07
C THR A 77 -9.85 -5.47 -15.95
N GLU A 78 -10.99 -5.43 -16.65
CA GLU A 78 -11.88 -6.60 -16.75
C GLU A 78 -11.16 -7.84 -17.27
N ASN A 79 -10.21 -7.67 -18.19
CA ASN A 79 -9.39 -8.78 -18.70
C ASN A 79 -8.51 -9.39 -17.60
N LEU A 80 -7.90 -8.58 -16.73
CA LEU A 80 -7.12 -9.10 -15.61
C LEU A 80 -8.00 -9.93 -14.66
N ILE A 81 -9.20 -9.46 -14.37
CA ILE A 81 -10.18 -10.15 -13.52
C ILE A 81 -10.60 -11.48 -14.15
N ASN A 82 -11.01 -11.45 -15.42
CA ASN A 82 -11.46 -12.64 -16.14
C ASN A 82 -10.36 -13.70 -16.25
N ASP A 83 -9.14 -13.27 -16.60
CA ASP A 83 -7.99 -14.17 -16.71
C ASP A 83 -7.69 -14.86 -15.38
N ALA A 84 -7.71 -14.12 -14.27
CA ALA A 84 -7.51 -14.70 -12.94
C ALA A 84 -8.61 -15.71 -12.56
N LEU A 85 -9.89 -15.41 -12.85
CA LEU A 85 -11.00 -16.34 -12.59
C LEU A 85 -10.96 -17.59 -13.46
N LEU A 86 -10.40 -17.50 -14.66
CA LEU A 86 -10.21 -18.62 -15.57
C LEU A 86 -8.91 -19.41 -15.29
N GLY A 87 -8.09 -18.96 -14.34
CA GLY A 87 -6.80 -19.59 -14.02
C GLY A 87 -5.75 -19.39 -15.12
N VAL A 88 -5.88 -18.33 -15.92
CA VAL A 88 -4.87 -17.96 -16.92
C VAL A 88 -3.65 -17.41 -16.19
N GLU A 89 -2.55 -18.12 -16.30
CA GLU A 89 -1.28 -17.73 -15.68
C GLU A 89 -0.71 -16.47 -16.37
N LYS A 90 -0.29 -15.50 -15.55
CA LYS A 90 0.36 -14.27 -15.98
C LYS A 90 1.65 -14.06 -15.19
N HIS A 91 2.66 -13.47 -15.83
CA HIS A 91 3.94 -13.12 -15.22
C HIS A 91 3.86 -11.83 -14.38
N LEU A 92 2.86 -11.74 -13.49
CA LEU A 92 2.60 -10.53 -12.70
C LEU A 92 3.71 -10.27 -11.68
N GLU A 93 4.25 -11.33 -11.07
CA GLU A 93 5.36 -11.22 -10.12
C GLU A 93 6.62 -10.65 -10.81
N GLU A 94 7.00 -11.16 -11.98
CA GLU A 94 8.16 -10.66 -12.71
C GLU A 94 7.94 -9.22 -13.18
N THR A 95 6.73 -8.91 -13.65
CA THR A 95 6.33 -7.55 -14.05
C THR A 95 6.50 -6.58 -12.87
N LEU A 96 6.03 -6.97 -11.69
CA LEU A 96 6.11 -6.19 -10.47
C LEU A 96 7.58 -5.96 -10.03
N LYS A 97 8.40 -7.02 -10.02
CA LYS A 97 9.82 -6.95 -9.66
C LYS A 97 10.62 -6.03 -10.59
N GLN A 98 10.39 -6.13 -11.91
CA GLN A 98 11.06 -5.29 -12.91
C GLN A 98 10.70 -3.82 -12.72
N ALA A 99 9.41 -3.52 -12.57
CA ALA A 99 8.93 -2.16 -12.33
C ALA A 99 9.50 -1.58 -11.04
N TYR A 100 9.48 -2.35 -9.96
CA TYR A 100 10.03 -1.93 -8.68
C TYR A 100 11.54 -1.66 -8.75
N SER A 101 12.31 -2.45 -9.50
CA SER A 101 13.74 -2.21 -9.71
C SER A 101 14.02 -0.83 -10.31
N GLU A 102 13.14 -0.31 -11.17
CA GLU A 102 13.27 1.05 -11.71
C GLU A 102 12.80 2.12 -10.72
N VAL A 103 11.69 1.88 -10.01
CA VAL A 103 11.16 2.81 -8.98
C VAL A 103 12.18 3.00 -7.84
N SER A 104 12.81 1.92 -7.40
CA SER A 104 13.77 1.87 -6.29
C SER A 104 15.14 2.43 -6.62
N ARG A 105 15.47 2.55 -7.91
CA ARG A 105 16.82 2.92 -8.34
C ARG A 105 17.22 4.29 -7.80
N SER A 106 18.32 4.31 -7.06
CA SER A 106 18.88 5.52 -6.45
C SER A 106 17.91 6.25 -5.51
N LYS A 107 17.03 5.51 -4.81
CA LYS A 107 16.13 6.04 -3.78
C LYS A 107 16.60 5.64 -2.38
N ASP A 108 16.37 6.53 -1.42
CA ASP A 108 16.56 6.24 -0.01
C ASP A 108 15.37 5.42 0.54
N MET A 109 14.17 5.76 0.09
CA MET A 109 12.90 5.18 0.53
C MET A 109 11.96 4.99 -0.66
N VAL A 110 11.26 3.86 -0.72
CA VAL A 110 10.11 3.66 -1.62
C VAL A 110 8.83 3.52 -0.80
N LEU A 111 7.84 4.33 -1.12
CA LEU A 111 6.47 4.19 -0.60
C LEU A 111 5.68 3.35 -1.59
N ILE A 112 5.14 2.23 -1.13
CA ILE A 112 4.30 1.33 -1.94
C ILE A 112 2.88 1.48 -1.42
N GLU A 113 1.94 1.89 -2.24
CA GLU A 113 0.55 2.05 -1.85
C GLU A 113 -0.25 0.80 -2.20
N GLY A 114 -0.79 0.11 -1.18
CA GLY A 114 -1.67 -1.03 -1.35
C GLY A 114 -3.00 -0.66 -1.99
N GLU A 115 -3.65 -1.65 -2.59
CA GLU A 115 -4.95 -1.48 -3.26
C GLU A 115 -6.06 -1.91 -2.30
N GLY A 116 -7.09 -1.08 -2.11
CA GLY A 116 -8.23 -1.46 -1.27
C GLY A 116 -7.88 -1.88 0.17
N GLY A 117 -8.19 -3.12 0.55
CA GLY A 117 -7.82 -3.71 1.85
C GLY A 117 -6.66 -4.70 1.72
N ILE A 118 -6.08 -5.15 2.83
CA ILE A 118 -4.87 -5.99 2.87
C ILE A 118 -4.95 -7.27 2.00
N GLY A 119 -6.15 -7.85 1.87
CA GLY A 119 -6.40 -9.06 1.06
C GLY A 119 -6.75 -8.79 -0.41
N SER A 120 -6.93 -7.53 -0.80
CA SER A 120 -7.26 -7.16 -2.17
C SER A 120 -6.19 -7.66 -3.14
N GLY A 121 -6.60 -8.26 -4.25
CA GLY A 121 -5.67 -8.82 -5.23
C GLY A 121 -5.18 -10.25 -4.97
N ALA A 122 -5.65 -10.89 -3.89
CA ALA A 122 -5.35 -12.31 -3.63
C ALA A 122 -5.71 -13.24 -4.82
N MET A 123 -6.77 -12.93 -5.58
CA MET A 123 -7.20 -13.74 -6.73
C MET A 123 -6.16 -13.80 -7.87
N TYR A 124 -5.23 -12.85 -7.92
CA TYR A 124 -4.13 -12.80 -8.88
C TYR A 124 -2.76 -12.76 -8.18
N ASN A 125 -2.67 -13.29 -6.96
CA ASN A 125 -1.46 -13.42 -6.14
C ASN A 125 -0.72 -12.09 -5.84
N LEU A 126 -1.47 -11.00 -5.69
CA LEU A 126 -0.93 -9.68 -5.36
C LEU A 126 -1.67 -9.04 -4.18
N SER A 127 -2.04 -9.83 -3.16
CA SER A 127 -2.42 -9.24 -1.87
C SER A 127 -1.28 -8.42 -1.29
N ASP A 128 -1.57 -7.47 -0.40
CA ASP A 128 -0.54 -6.61 0.19
C ASP A 128 0.59 -7.43 0.88
N PRO A 129 0.31 -8.52 1.62
CA PRO A 129 1.36 -9.42 2.12
C PRO A 129 2.17 -10.09 1.01
N GLN A 130 1.53 -10.54 -0.08
CA GLN A 130 2.22 -11.14 -1.22
C GLN A 130 3.12 -10.12 -1.93
N VAL A 131 2.61 -8.92 -2.21
CA VAL A 131 3.39 -7.80 -2.79
C VAL A 131 4.56 -7.46 -1.90
N ALA A 132 4.35 -7.32 -0.59
CA ALA A 132 5.41 -7.01 0.35
C ALA A 132 6.48 -8.12 0.37
N SER A 133 6.09 -9.39 0.30
CA SER A 133 7.04 -10.52 0.19
C SER A 133 7.80 -10.50 -1.14
N ILE A 134 7.14 -10.22 -2.26
CA ILE A 134 7.73 -10.14 -3.60
C ILE A 134 8.81 -9.05 -3.68
N LEU A 135 8.56 -7.93 -2.99
CA LEU A 135 9.38 -6.71 -3.03
C LEU A 135 10.32 -6.54 -1.83
N ASP A 136 10.36 -7.51 -0.91
CA ASP A 136 11.10 -7.45 0.36
C ASP A 136 10.82 -6.14 1.14
N SER A 137 9.53 -5.80 1.27
CA SER A 137 9.05 -4.57 1.91
C SER A 137 8.44 -4.86 3.27
N LYS A 138 8.53 -3.88 4.17
CA LYS A 138 7.71 -3.87 5.39
C LYS A 138 6.29 -3.40 5.08
N ILE A 139 5.35 -3.68 5.98
CA ILE A 139 3.94 -3.29 5.91
C ILE A 139 3.65 -2.31 7.05
N LEU A 140 2.99 -1.21 6.73
CA LEU A 140 2.34 -0.30 7.66
C LEU A 140 0.84 -0.42 7.48
N LEU A 141 0.16 -0.99 8.48
CA LEU A 141 -1.28 -1.25 8.39
C LEU A 141 -2.07 -0.03 8.88
N ILE A 142 -2.91 0.55 8.04
CA ILE A 142 -3.80 1.64 8.42
C ILE A 142 -5.21 1.10 8.67
N THR A 143 -5.79 1.45 9.80
CA THR A 143 -7.16 1.06 10.14
C THR A 143 -7.90 2.27 10.68
N ARG A 144 -9.06 2.59 10.09
CA ARG A 144 -9.96 3.60 10.63
C ARG A 144 -10.58 3.11 11.93
N PHE A 145 -10.38 3.88 13.00
CA PHE A 145 -10.92 3.56 14.32
C PHE A 145 -12.33 4.13 14.51
N ASP A 146 -13.33 3.42 13.97
CA ASP A 146 -14.74 3.75 14.19
C ASP A 146 -15.27 3.24 15.54
N SER A 147 -14.80 2.07 15.98
CA SER A 147 -15.18 1.42 17.22
C SER A 147 -14.13 0.37 17.64
N VAL A 148 -14.34 -0.28 18.79
CA VAL A 148 -13.46 -1.35 19.28
C VAL A 148 -13.38 -2.55 18.31
N SER A 149 -14.34 -2.73 17.40
CA SER A 149 -14.25 -3.77 16.36
C SER A 149 -13.11 -3.52 15.35
N ALA A 150 -12.55 -2.31 15.29
CA ALA A 150 -11.31 -2.03 14.57
C ALA A 150 -10.15 -2.93 15.07
N VAL A 151 -10.14 -3.27 16.36
CA VAL A 151 -9.16 -4.19 16.93
C VAL A 151 -9.29 -5.58 16.31
N ASP A 152 -10.51 -6.11 16.19
CA ASP A 152 -10.73 -7.42 15.57
C ASP A 152 -10.33 -7.42 14.09
N ARG A 153 -10.64 -6.34 13.35
CA ARG A 153 -10.19 -6.17 11.97
C ARG A 153 -8.67 -6.24 11.86
N ILE A 154 -7.95 -5.46 12.68
CA ILE A 154 -6.49 -5.47 12.73
C ILE A 154 -5.94 -6.87 13.03
N LEU A 155 -6.50 -7.56 14.02
CA LEU A 155 -6.02 -8.90 14.37
C LEU A 155 -6.26 -9.90 13.23
N CYS A 156 -7.40 -9.85 12.56
CA CYS A 156 -7.68 -10.66 11.38
C CYS A 156 -6.71 -10.36 10.23
N ASP A 157 -6.41 -9.09 9.98
CA ASP A 157 -5.48 -8.68 8.92
C ASP A 157 -4.06 -9.14 9.21
N ILE A 158 -3.64 -9.05 10.47
CA ILE A 158 -2.34 -9.56 10.91
C ILE A 158 -2.23 -11.04 10.59
N GLU A 159 -3.27 -11.87 10.77
CA GLU A 159 -3.23 -13.29 10.40
C GLU A 159 -2.99 -13.56 8.90
N LEU A 160 -3.20 -12.57 8.02
CA LEU A 160 -2.86 -12.69 6.58
C LEU A 160 -1.37 -12.42 6.28
N ILE A 161 -0.62 -11.89 7.25
CA ILE A 161 0.81 -11.61 7.13
C ILE A 161 1.60 -12.83 7.61
N ASP A 162 2.13 -13.61 6.67
CA ASP A 162 2.85 -14.86 6.94
C ASP A 162 4.09 -14.68 7.83
N ASP A 163 4.92 -13.66 7.55
CA ASP A 163 6.06 -13.29 8.40
C ASP A 163 5.71 -12.04 9.22
N ARG A 164 5.51 -12.24 10.52
CA ARG A 164 5.23 -11.15 11.48
C ARG A 164 6.29 -10.05 11.46
N ASN A 165 7.53 -10.33 11.08
CA ASN A 165 8.57 -9.31 10.96
C ASN A 165 8.32 -8.33 9.80
N MET A 166 7.44 -8.65 8.86
CA MET A 166 7.05 -7.73 7.80
C MET A 166 6.20 -6.59 8.33
N LEU A 167 5.43 -6.79 9.41
CA LEU A 167 4.64 -5.72 10.01
C LEU A 167 5.57 -4.73 10.73
N SER A 168 5.66 -3.50 10.22
CA SER A 168 6.43 -2.41 10.84
C SER A 168 5.63 -1.61 11.86
N GLY A 169 4.30 -1.68 11.81
CA GLY A 169 3.42 -0.97 12.73
C GLY A 169 2.00 -0.81 12.21
N ILE A 170 1.16 -0.22 13.05
CA ILE A 170 -0.26 0.04 12.80
C ILE A 170 -0.54 1.53 13.02
N ILE A 171 -1.36 2.11 12.16
CA ILE A 171 -1.92 3.46 12.32
C ILE A 171 -3.43 3.34 12.53
N LEU A 172 -3.89 3.78 13.70
CA LEU A 172 -5.30 4.00 13.97
C LEU A 172 -5.68 5.40 13.46
N ASN A 173 -6.37 5.45 12.32
CA ASN A 173 -6.74 6.71 11.67
C ASN A 173 -8.14 7.17 12.08
N GLU A 174 -8.39 8.48 11.97
CA GLU A 174 -9.68 9.14 12.25
C GLU A 174 -10.28 8.81 13.63
N VAL A 175 -9.44 8.71 14.66
CA VAL A 175 -9.91 8.50 16.04
C VAL A 175 -10.67 9.75 16.51
N GLU A 176 -11.95 9.57 16.87
CA GLU A 176 -12.74 10.66 17.47
C GLU A 176 -12.12 11.14 18.79
N GLU A 177 -12.21 12.44 19.06
CA GLU A 177 -11.49 13.09 20.17
C GLU A 177 -11.87 12.50 21.54
N ASP A 178 -13.13 12.13 21.73
CA ASP A 178 -13.65 11.49 22.93
C ASP A 178 -13.17 10.03 23.11
N LYS A 179 -12.73 9.37 22.03
CA LYS A 179 -12.16 8.02 22.04
C LYS A 179 -10.65 8.00 22.22
N LEU A 180 -9.96 9.14 22.08
CA LEU A 180 -8.48 9.20 22.15
C LEU A 180 -7.90 8.60 23.44
N GLY A 181 -8.54 8.86 24.59
CA GLY A 181 -8.12 8.29 25.87
C GLY A 181 -8.17 6.76 25.88
N MET A 182 -9.30 6.18 25.48
CA MET A 182 -9.45 4.72 25.36
C MET A 182 -8.44 4.13 24.38
N VAL A 183 -8.27 4.76 23.22
CA VAL A 183 -7.33 4.27 22.20
C VAL A 183 -5.91 4.25 22.73
N ARG A 184 -5.46 5.36 23.33
CA ARG A 184 -4.10 5.50 23.85
C ARG A 184 -3.82 4.58 25.03
N ASP A 185 -4.76 4.47 25.97
CA ASP A 185 -4.49 3.81 27.26
C ASP A 185 -4.87 2.32 27.24
N MET A 186 -5.72 1.87 26.31
CA MET A 186 -6.21 0.49 26.25
C MET A 186 -5.92 -0.19 24.92
N VAL A 187 -6.25 0.43 23.79
CA VAL A 187 -6.15 -0.21 22.47
C VAL A 187 -4.70 -0.37 22.03
N VAL A 188 -3.90 0.70 22.07
CA VAL A 188 -2.49 0.67 21.67
C VAL A 188 -1.70 -0.35 22.51
N PRO A 189 -1.75 -0.34 23.86
CA PRO A 189 -1.02 -1.33 24.67
C PRO A 189 -1.50 -2.76 24.48
N PHE A 190 -2.75 -2.97 24.05
CA PHE A 190 -3.24 -4.29 23.70
C PHE A 190 -2.66 -4.77 22.37
N LEU A 191 -2.66 -3.93 21.34
CA LEU A 191 -2.12 -4.26 20.02
C LEU A 191 -0.61 -4.49 20.04
N GLU A 192 0.16 -3.68 20.79
CA GLU A 192 1.62 -3.87 20.96
C GLU A 192 2.00 -5.24 21.54
N LYS A 193 1.09 -5.91 22.26
CA LYS A 193 1.31 -7.27 22.81
C LYS A 193 0.98 -8.38 21.82
N LYS A 194 0.37 -8.05 20.68
CA LYS A 194 -0.13 -8.99 19.68
C LYS A 194 0.73 -9.03 18.41
N GLY A 195 1.71 -8.14 18.29
CA GLY A 195 2.66 -8.07 17.20
C GLY A 195 3.37 -6.74 17.23
#